data_AF-A0A1F7UGG9-F1
#
_entry.id   AF-A0A1F7UGG9-F1
#
_cell.length_a   1.000
_cell.length_b   1.000
_cell.length_c   1.000
_cell.angle_alpha   90.00
_cell.angle_beta   90.00
_cell.angle_gamma   90.00
#
_symmetry.space_group_name_H-M   'P 1'
#
loop_
_entity.id
_entity.type
_entity.pdbx_description
1 polymer ?
#
loop_
_entity_poly.entity_id
_entity_poly.type
_entity_poly.pdbx_seq_one_letter_code
_entity_poly.pdbx_strand_id
1 'polypeptide(L)'
;MSRILKILIIFLIVVALISGAVFVIARRQLRRSPPADPSALLDSVREQETSSPSSTPPPAATPIAAPRAAPPSVPALPADPAVQMKADLQRLAMLFIERWGAFSNQQGVSGAASLTSLMTASLQRFTAGEEARLRSAHPDPSVPYRIQTRALNAETISFSPENGTASFLVATQRVEVQGVASNRRTFSQEVEVRMVKEAGLWKVSGAYWKEQKR
;
A
#
# COMPACT_ATOMS: atom_id res chain seq x y z
N MET A 1 -4.93 -58.67 -27.71
CA MET A 1 -4.84 -57.33 -27.06
C MET A 1 -3.84 -57.41 -25.91
N SER A 2 -2.72 -56.66 -25.99
CA SER A 2 -1.64 -56.69 -24.99
C SER A 2 -2.15 -56.30 -23.60
N ARG A 3 -1.63 -56.93 -22.54
CA ARG A 3 -1.97 -56.60 -21.14
C ARG A 3 -1.74 -55.11 -20.84
N ILE A 4 -0.73 -54.52 -21.46
CA ILE A 4 -0.38 -53.10 -21.34
C ILE A 4 -1.46 -52.21 -21.98
N LEU A 5 -2.02 -52.62 -23.13
CA LEU A 5 -3.08 -51.87 -23.81
C LEU A 5 -4.38 -51.86 -22.99
N LYS A 6 -4.69 -52.94 -22.27
CA LYS A 6 -5.85 -53.00 -21.36
C LYS A 6 -5.68 -52.07 -20.16
N ILE A 7 -4.48 -52.03 -19.56
CA ILE A 7 -4.18 -51.15 -18.44
C ILE A 7 -4.28 -49.67 -18.86
N LEU A 8 -3.78 -49.32 -20.05
CA LEU A 8 -3.86 -47.96 -20.59
C LEU A 8 -5.33 -47.51 -20.79
N ILE A 9 -6.18 -48.40 -21.32
CA ILE A 9 -7.60 -48.10 -21.54
C ILE A 9 -8.33 -47.90 -20.21
N ILE A 10 -8.07 -48.75 -19.21
CA ILE A 10 -8.66 -48.60 -17.87
C ILE A 10 -8.23 -47.27 -17.24
N PHE A 11 -6.97 -46.90 -17.36
CA PHE A 11 -6.45 -45.62 -16.84
C PHE A 11 -7.15 -44.42 -17.51
N LEU A 12 -7.32 -44.44 -18.83
CA LEU A 12 -8.02 -43.38 -19.57
C LEU A 12 -9.49 -43.23 -19.14
N ILE A 13 -10.18 -44.33 -18.90
CA ILE A 13 -11.57 -44.33 -18.41
C ILE A 13 -11.65 -43.71 -17.00
N VAL A 14 -10.72 -44.06 -16.11
CA VAL A 14 -10.68 -43.50 -14.75
C VAL A 14 -10.43 -41.99 -14.77
N VAL A 15 -9.48 -41.53 -15.59
CA VAL A 15 -9.21 -40.09 -15.74
C VAL A 15 -10.44 -39.36 -16.28
N ALA A 16 -11.12 -39.90 -17.29
CA ALA A 16 -12.34 -39.31 -17.83
C ALA A 16 -13.48 -39.21 -16.79
N LEU A 17 -13.63 -40.22 -15.93
CA LEU A 17 -14.61 -40.21 -14.84
C LEU A 17 -14.29 -39.14 -13.78
N ILE A 18 -13.01 -38.97 -13.42
CA ILE A 18 -12.57 -37.95 -12.46
C ILE A 18 -12.80 -36.55 -13.05
N SER A 19 -12.41 -36.32 -14.30
CA SER A 19 -12.64 -35.04 -14.99
C SER A 19 -14.14 -34.71 -15.09
N GLY A 20 -14.99 -35.70 -15.39
CA GLY A 20 -16.44 -35.54 -15.42
C GLY A 20 -17.02 -35.15 -14.06
N ALA A 21 -16.58 -35.80 -12.98
CA ALA A 21 -17.03 -35.49 -11.62
C ALA A 21 -16.63 -34.06 -11.20
N VAL A 22 -15.39 -33.64 -11.49
CA VAL A 22 -14.90 -32.28 -11.22
C VAL A 22 -15.72 -31.25 -12.02
N PHE A 23 -16.02 -31.53 -13.29
CA PHE A 23 -16.84 -30.65 -14.12
C PHE A 23 -18.26 -30.48 -13.58
N VAL A 24 -18.89 -31.57 -13.11
CA VAL A 24 -20.24 -31.52 -12.51
C VAL A 24 -20.24 -30.72 -11.20
N ILE A 25 -19.21 -30.88 -10.36
CA ILE A 25 -19.07 -30.12 -9.11
C ILE A 25 -18.84 -28.63 -9.39
N ALA A 26 -17.94 -28.29 -10.32
CA ALA A 26 -17.68 -26.91 -10.73
C ALA A 26 -18.95 -26.25 -11.31
N ARG A 27 -19.71 -26.97 -12.16
CA ARG A 27 -20.96 -26.45 -12.73
C ARG A 27 -22.07 -26.27 -11.69
N ARG A 28 -22.06 -27.06 -10.61
CA ARG A 28 -22.98 -26.88 -9.46
C ARG A 28 -22.58 -25.67 -8.60
N GLN A 29 -21.28 -25.37 -8.46
CA GLN A 29 -20.82 -24.19 -7.72
C GLN A 29 -21.10 -22.88 -8.46
N LEU A 30 -20.95 -22.84 -9.79
CA LEU A 30 -21.29 -21.65 -10.59
C LEU A 30 -22.79 -21.33 -10.61
N ARG A 31 -23.69 -22.30 -10.35
CA ARG A 31 -25.14 -22.08 -10.26
C ARG A 31 -25.61 -21.60 -8.88
N ARG A 32 -24.72 -21.55 -7.88
CA ARG A 32 -25.05 -21.13 -6.51
C ARG A 32 -24.74 -19.67 -6.21
N SER A 33 -24.12 -18.91 -7.12
CA SER A 33 -24.03 -17.47 -6.97
C SER A 33 -25.41 -16.88 -7.24
N PRO A 34 -26.11 -16.34 -6.23
CA PRO A 34 -27.31 -15.55 -6.48
C PRO A 34 -26.90 -14.38 -7.39
N PRO A 35 -27.75 -13.95 -8.34
CA PRO A 35 -27.52 -12.67 -8.99
C PRO A 35 -27.37 -11.63 -7.88
N ALA A 36 -26.30 -10.83 -7.93
CA ALA A 36 -26.12 -9.71 -7.02
C ALA A 36 -27.32 -8.79 -7.23
N ASP A 37 -28.24 -8.81 -6.27
CA ASP A 37 -29.45 -8.03 -6.30
C ASP A 37 -29.03 -6.55 -6.29
N PRO A 38 -29.36 -5.73 -7.30
CA PRO A 38 -28.98 -4.31 -7.34
C PRO A 38 -29.48 -3.54 -6.11
N SER A 39 -30.53 -4.08 -5.47
CA SER A 39 -31.13 -3.59 -4.24
C SER A 39 -30.19 -3.66 -3.03
N ALA A 40 -29.29 -4.65 -2.96
CA ALA A 40 -28.34 -4.81 -1.85
C ALA A 40 -27.22 -3.74 -1.87
N LEU A 41 -26.95 -3.16 -3.05
CA LEU A 41 -26.01 -2.03 -3.19
C LEU A 41 -26.64 -0.70 -2.75
N LEU A 42 -27.95 -0.55 -2.85
CA LEU A 42 -28.66 0.65 -2.40
C LEU A 42 -28.80 0.71 -0.88
N ASP A 43 -28.97 -0.43 -0.20
CA ASP A 43 -29.01 -0.48 1.26
C ASP A 43 -27.64 -0.18 1.90
N SER A 44 -26.55 -0.67 1.30
CA SER A 44 -25.19 -0.38 1.81
C SER A 44 -24.78 1.08 1.65
N VAL A 45 -25.34 1.81 0.67
CA VAL A 45 -25.12 3.26 0.52
C VAL A 45 -25.99 4.05 1.49
N ARG A 46 -27.22 3.58 1.77
CA ARG A 46 -28.19 4.28 2.63
C ARG A 46 -27.84 4.26 4.12
N GLU A 47 -27.11 3.23 4.59
CA GLU A 47 -26.64 3.17 5.98
C GLU A 47 -25.42 4.05 6.29
N GLN A 48 -24.73 4.61 5.28
CA GLN A 48 -23.61 5.54 5.51
C GLN A 48 -23.95 7.04 5.36
N GLU A 49 -25.18 7.42 4.99
CA GLU A 49 -25.56 8.83 4.80
C GLU A 49 -26.58 9.39 5.82
N THR A 50 -26.95 8.67 6.87
CA THR A 50 -27.94 9.18 7.84
C THR A 50 -27.47 9.16 9.29
N SER A 51 -26.52 10.03 9.63
CA SER A 51 -26.47 10.63 10.97
C SER A 51 -25.86 12.03 10.92
N SER A 52 -26.60 12.98 10.36
CA SER A 52 -26.53 14.37 10.82
C SER A 52 -27.58 14.55 11.92
N PRO A 53 -27.24 14.90 13.17
CA PRO A 53 -28.23 15.41 14.09
C PRO A 53 -28.47 16.89 13.79
N SER A 54 -29.76 17.15 13.64
CA SER A 54 -30.40 18.44 13.48
C SER A 54 -30.11 19.42 14.63
N SER A 55 -30.21 20.70 14.30
CA SER A 55 -30.28 21.86 15.18
C SER A 55 -31.26 21.70 16.35
N THR A 56 -30.80 22.02 17.56
CA THR A 56 -31.64 22.28 18.75
C THR A 56 -31.36 23.72 19.25
N PRO A 57 -32.37 24.48 19.73
CA PRO A 57 -32.26 25.91 20.04
C PRO A 57 -31.38 26.19 21.28
N PRO A 58 -30.89 27.42 21.46
CA PRO A 58 -29.87 27.76 22.45
C PRO A 58 -30.43 27.75 23.89
N PRO A 59 -29.83 27.02 24.84
CA PRO A 59 -29.98 27.27 26.26
C PRO A 59 -29.03 28.40 26.70
N ALA A 60 -29.54 29.22 27.61
CA ALA A 60 -28.96 30.46 28.12
C ALA A 60 -27.48 30.39 28.54
N ALA A 61 -26.77 31.49 28.27
CA ALA A 61 -25.40 31.75 28.71
C ALA A 61 -25.24 31.62 30.23
N THR A 62 -24.26 30.81 30.64
CA THR A 62 -23.67 30.82 31.99
C THR A 62 -22.14 30.89 31.81
N PRO A 63 -21.41 31.57 32.70
CA PRO A 63 -20.26 32.40 32.34
C PRO A 63 -18.97 31.61 32.08
N ILE A 64 -18.14 32.20 31.20
CA ILE A 64 -16.80 31.75 30.81
C ILE A 64 -15.96 31.45 32.06
N ALA A 65 -15.68 30.17 32.30
CA ALA A 65 -14.62 29.77 33.22
C ALA A 65 -13.27 30.17 32.62
N ALA A 66 -12.48 30.91 33.40
CA ALA A 66 -11.19 31.45 33.01
C ALA A 66 -10.22 30.37 32.47
N PRO A 67 -9.29 30.71 31.56
CA PRO A 67 -8.31 29.77 31.05
C PRO A 67 -7.48 29.19 32.19
N ARG A 68 -7.54 27.87 32.38
CA ARG A 68 -6.62 27.14 33.25
C ARG A 68 -5.21 27.37 32.70
N ALA A 69 -4.36 28.03 33.48
CA ALA A 69 -2.97 28.26 33.14
C ALA A 69 -2.31 26.92 32.75
N ALA A 70 -1.74 26.88 31.55
CA ALA A 70 -0.91 25.77 31.12
C ALA A 70 0.25 25.62 32.12
N PRO A 71 0.67 24.39 32.46
CA PRO A 71 1.88 24.19 33.25
C PRO A 71 3.06 24.91 32.57
N PRO A 72 4.01 25.47 33.33
CA PRO A 72 5.14 26.19 32.76
C PRO A 72 5.84 25.29 31.74
N SER A 73 5.85 25.73 30.48
CA SER A 73 6.63 25.12 29.42
C SER A 73 8.08 25.13 29.87
N VAL A 74 8.61 23.97 30.25
CA VAL A 74 10.04 23.74 30.39
C VAL A 74 10.67 24.25 29.08
N PRO A 75 11.64 25.19 29.12
CA PRO A 75 12.29 25.64 27.90
C PRO A 75 12.84 24.42 27.17
N ALA A 76 12.29 24.13 25.98
CA ALA A 76 12.86 23.14 25.10
C ALA A 76 14.29 23.60 24.81
N LEU A 77 15.27 22.79 25.18
CA LEU A 77 16.66 22.99 24.74
C LEU A 77 16.64 23.24 23.23
N PRO A 78 17.35 24.25 22.70
CA PRO A 78 17.42 24.45 21.27
C PRO A 78 17.94 23.16 20.63
N ALA A 79 17.10 22.52 19.81
CA ALA A 79 17.47 21.32 19.08
C ALA A 79 18.60 21.69 18.12
N ASP A 80 19.68 20.91 18.14
CA ASP A 80 20.75 21.03 17.15
C ASP A 80 20.12 20.98 15.74
N PRO A 81 20.30 22.03 14.91
CA PRO A 81 19.71 22.10 13.57
C PRO A 81 20.03 20.87 12.71
N ALA A 82 21.21 20.26 12.88
CA ALA A 82 21.60 19.06 12.14
C ALA A 82 20.80 17.82 12.61
N VAL A 83 20.56 17.70 13.92
CA VAL A 83 19.74 16.63 14.49
C VAL A 83 18.29 16.75 14.03
N GLN A 84 17.75 17.97 14.03
CA GLN A 84 16.40 18.23 13.56
C GLN A 84 16.24 17.93 12.06
N MET A 85 17.17 18.42 11.24
CA MET A 85 17.20 18.15 9.79
C MET A 85 17.21 16.63 9.50
N LYS A 86 18.07 15.87 10.19
CA LYS A 86 18.13 14.42 10.03
C LYS A 86 16.78 13.76 10.33
N ALA A 87 16.15 14.14 11.46
CA ALA A 87 14.84 13.62 11.83
C ALA A 87 13.76 13.96 10.79
N ASP A 88 13.80 15.16 10.21
CA ASP A 88 12.86 15.57 9.17
C ASP A 88 13.08 14.79 7.86
N LEU A 89 14.32 14.52 7.48
CA LEU A 89 14.63 13.66 6.32
C LEU A 89 14.24 12.20 6.55
N GLN A 90 14.38 11.68 7.77
CA GLN A 90 13.87 10.34 8.13
C GLN A 90 12.35 10.26 7.95
N ARG A 91 11.61 11.26 8.46
CA ARG A 91 10.14 11.34 8.29
C ARG A 91 9.76 11.44 6.81
N LEU A 92 10.48 12.26 6.04
CA LEU A 92 10.25 12.39 4.60
C LEU A 92 10.48 11.05 3.88
N ALA A 93 11.57 10.34 4.20
CA ALA A 93 11.85 9.03 3.62
C ALA A 93 10.73 8.02 3.93
N MET A 94 10.21 7.99 5.16
CA MET A 94 9.08 7.14 5.54
C MET A 94 7.81 7.49 4.73
N LEU A 95 7.40 8.75 4.73
CA LEU A 95 6.19 9.22 4.01
C LEU A 95 6.30 8.99 2.50
N PHE A 96 7.50 9.19 1.95
CA PHE A 96 7.78 8.92 0.55
C PHE A 96 7.58 7.44 0.23
N ILE A 97 8.13 6.54 1.04
CA ILE A 97 8.04 5.09 0.84
C ILE A 97 6.62 4.55 1.01
N GLU A 98 5.82 5.09 1.94
CA GLU A 98 4.42 4.69 2.08
C GLU A 98 3.62 4.94 0.80
N ARG A 99 3.84 6.09 0.16
CA ARG A 99 3.16 6.49 -1.08
C ARG A 99 3.75 5.80 -2.30
N TRP A 100 5.07 5.88 -2.47
CA TRP A 100 5.80 5.34 -3.61
C TRP A 100 5.73 3.81 -3.67
N GLY A 101 5.79 3.15 -2.51
CA GLY A 101 5.71 1.69 -2.42
C GLY A 101 4.30 1.12 -2.59
N ALA A 102 3.26 1.97 -2.59
CA ALA A 102 1.88 1.57 -2.78
C ALA A 102 1.46 1.66 -4.25
N PHE A 103 0.82 0.61 -4.74
CA PHE A 103 0.48 0.44 -6.15
C PHE A 103 -0.89 -0.22 -6.31
N SER A 104 -1.58 0.07 -7.40
CA SER A 104 -2.65 -0.80 -7.91
C SER A 104 -2.62 -0.89 -9.44
N ASN A 105 -3.06 -2.01 -9.99
CA ASN A 105 -3.13 -2.14 -11.45
C ASN A 105 -4.16 -1.19 -12.10
N GLN A 106 -5.16 -0.74 -11.33
CA GLN A 106 -6.18 0.20 -11.78
C GLN A 106 -5.73 1.67 -11.76
N GLN A 107 -4.92 2.08 -10.78
CA GLN A 107 -4.56 3.50 -10.56
C GLN A 107 -3.05 3.79 -10.62
N GLY A 108 -2.20 2.78 -10.74
CA GLY A 108 -0.74 2.95 -10.70
C GLY A 108 -0.20 3.19 -9.30
N VAL A 109 0.92 3.93 -9.23
CA VAL A 109 1.56 4.32 -7.96
C VAL A 109 0.71 5.35 -7.22
N SER A 110 0.49 5.13 -5.93
CA SER A 110 -0.38 5.98 -5.11
C SER A 110 0.21 7.39 -4.95
N GLY A 111 -0.53 8.39 -5.43
CA GLY A 111 -0.12 9.79 -5.30
C GLY A 111 1.11 10.16 -6.12
N ALA A 112 1.37 9.46 -7.23
CA ALA A 112 2.51 9.69 -8.12
C ALA A 112 2.73 11.18 -8.45
N ALA A 113 1.66 11.92 -8.78
CA ALA A 113 1.73 13.34 -9.08
C ALA A 113 2.31 14.20 -7.94
N SER A 114 1.97 13.87 -6.68
CA SER A 114 2.48 14.57 -5.50
C SER A 114 3.92 14.18 -5.15
N LEU A 115 4.38 13.01 -5.62
CA LEU A 115 5.73 12.52 -5.36
C LEU A 115 6.77 13.10 -6.32
N THR A 116 6.36 13.52 -7.51
CA THR A 116 7.26 14.01 -8.56
C THR A 116 8.18 15.15 -8.08
N SER A 117 7.68 16.08 -7.28
CA SER A 117 8.47 17.20 -6.74
C SER A 117 9.51 16.77 -5.70
N LEU A 118 9.29 15.63 -5.05
CA LEU A 118 10.22 15.03 -4.09
C LEU A 118 11.26 14.14 -4.77
N MET A 119 11.15 13.88 -6.07
CA MET A 119 12.04 12.99 -6.81
C MET A 119 13.03 13.77 -7.68
N THR A 120 14.23 13.24 -7.79
CA THR A 120 15.15 13.59 -8.89
C THR A 120 14.58 13.11 -10.23
N ALA A 121 15.04 13.71 -11.34
CA ALA A 121 14.62 13.30 -12.68
C ALA A 121 14.94 11.83 -12.99
N SER A 122 16.06 11.30 -12.47
CA SER A 122 16.41 9.88 -12.59
C SER A 122 15.41 8.98 -11.87
N LEU A 123 15.02 9.34 -10.64
CA LEU A 123 14.04 8.54 -9.88
C LEU A 123 12.64 8.59 -10.49
N GLN A 124 12.24 9.72 -11.08
CA GLN A 124 10.96 9.81 -11.80
C GLN A 124 10.91 8.80 -12.96
N ARG A 125 11.99 8.72 -13.76
CA ARG A 125 12.09 7.75 -14.87
C ARG A 125 12.09 6.32 -14.37
N PHE A 126 12.83 6.04 -13.29
CA PHE A 126 12.83 4.73 -12.65
C PHE A 126 11.42 4.33 -12.18
N THR A 127 10.72 5.25 -11.52
CA THR A 127 9.35 5.04 -11.02
C THR A 127 8.39 4.73 -12.16
N ALA A 128 8.47 5.46 -13.27
CA ALA A 128 7.65 5.18 -14.45
C ALA A 128 7.91 3.79 -15.04
N GLY A 129 9.18 3.37 -15.09
CA GLY A 129 9.56 2.02 -15.52
C GLY A 129 9.05 0.92 -14.59
N GLU A 130 9.16 1.13 -13.27
CA GLU A 130 8.66 0.19 -12.27
C GLU A 130 7.13 0.07 -12.31
N GLU A 131 6.43 1.19 -12.50
CA GLU A 131 4.98 1.18 -12.67
C GLU A 131 4.55 0.42 -13.93
N ALA A 132 5.25 0.63 -15.05
CA ALA A 132 5.01 -0.12 -16.28
C ALA A 132 5.24 -1.62 -16.07
N ARG A 133 6.33 -2.00 -15.39
CA ARG A 133 6.64 -3.40 -15.05
C ARG A 133 5.53 -4.04 -14.21
N LEU A 134 5.06 -3.35 -13.16
CA LEU A 134 3.99 -3.85 -12.30
C LEU A 134 2.66 -3.98 -13.05
N ARG A 135 2.34 -3.03 -13.93
CA ARG A 135 1.13 -3.10 -14.77
C ARG A 135 1.20 -4.25 -15.77
N SER A 136 2.35 -4.50 -16.37
CA SER A 136 2.56 -5.67 -17.25
C SER A 136 2.47 -7.00 -16.51
N ALA A 137 2.87 -7.06 -15.23
CA ALA A 137 2.73 -8.24 -14.39
C ALA A 137 1.27 -8.52 -13.96
N HIS A 138 0.43 -7.47 -13.91
CA HIS A 138 -0.97 -7.56 -13.50
C HIS A 138 -1.89 -6.84 -14.51
N PRO A 139 -1.95 -7.31 -15.78
CA PRO A 139 -2.53 -6.55 -16.90
C PRO A 139 -4.06 -6.54 -16.92
N ASP A 140 -4.71 -7.49 -16.27
CA ASP A 140 -6.18 -7.60 -16.26
C ASP A 140 -6.79 -6.64 -15.22
N PRO A 141 -7.48 -5.57 -15.64
CA PRO A 141 -8.09 -4.62 -14.71
C PRO A 141 -9.32 -5.18 -13.99
N SER A 142 -9.89 -6.30 -14.46
CA SER A 142 -11.03 -6.98 -13.83
C SER A 142 -10.63 -7.83 -12.62
N VAL A 143 -9.33 -8.12 -12.48
CA VAL A 143 -8.74 -8.78 -11.32
C VAL A 143 -7.95 -7.74 -10.52
N PRO A 144 -8.51 -7.17 -9.43
CA PRO A 144 -7.84 -6.12 -8.68
C PRO A 144 -6.51 -6.61 -8.11
N TYR A 145 -5.44 -5.88 -8.40
CA TYR A 145 -4.14 -6.08 -7.77
C TYR A 145 -3.75 -4.81 -7.03
N ARG A 146 -3.36 -4.94 -5.76
CA ARG A 146 -2.96 -3.79 -4.94
C ARG A 146 -1.85 -4.17 -3.98
N ILE A 147 -0.89 -3.25 -3.83
CA ILE A 147 0.08 -3.27 -2.74
C ILE A 147 -0.12 -2.03 -1.89
N GLN A 148 -0.23 -2.22 -0.58
CA GLN A 148 -0.21 -1.16 0.42
C GLN A 148 1.09 -1.24 1.21
N THR A 149 1.62 -0.08 1.59
CA THR A 149 2.90 0.02 2.31
C THR A 149 2.72 0.87 3.54
N ARG A 150 3.21 0.39 4.67
CA ARG A 150 3.32 1.14 5.92
C ARG A 150 4.79 1.22 6.33
N ALA A 151 5.31 2.41 6.57
CA ALA A 151 6.65 2.59 7.09
C ALA A 151 6.61 2.45 8.63
N LEU A 152 7.52 1.66 9.19
CA LEU A 152 7.57 1.36 10.62
C LEU A 152 8.62 2.23 11.32
N ASN A 153 9.81 2.30 10.74
CA ASN A 153 10.91 3.13 11.20
C ASN A 153 11.85 3.50 10.04
N ALA A 154 12.78 4.42 10.30
CA ALA A 154 13.86 4.75 9.38
C ALA A 154 15.19 4.86 10.14
N GLU A 155 16.14 3.99 9.80
CA GLU A 155 17.48 4.02 10.35
C GLU A 155 18.41 4.83 9.44
N THR A 156 19.33 5.60 10.04
CA THR A 156 20.28 6.40 9.25
C THR A 156 21.45 5.51 8.81
N ILE A 157 21.65 5.37 7.49
CA ILE A 157 22.84 4.73 6.91
C ILE A 157 23.96 5.77 6.79
N SER A 158 23.64 6.94 6.23
CA SER A 158 24.56 8.05 6.09
C SER A 158 23.82 9.38 6.15
N PHE A 159 24.47 10.41 6.70
CA PHE A 159 23.92 11.76 6.76
C PHE A 159 25.08 12.75 6.69
N SER A 160 25.14 13.49 5.58
CA SER A 160 26.17 14.47 5.29
C SER A 160 25.50 15.71 4.68
N PRO A 161 24.94 16.59 5.54
CA PRO A 161 24.21 17.77 5.08
C PRO A 161 25.10 18.76 4.31
N GLU A 162 26.40 18.82 4.63
CA GLU A 162 27.42 19.62 3.93
C GLU A 162 27.65 19.16 2.49
N ASN A 163 27.64 17.84 2.24
CA ASN A 163 27.72 17.29 0.89
C ASN A 163 26.35 17.18 0.22
N GLY A 164 25.28 17.57 0.92
CA GLY A 164 23.91 17.46 0.42
C GLY A 164 23.49 16.02 0.14
N THR A 165 23.93 15.05 0.95
CA THR A 165 23.56 13.64 0.79
C THR A 165 23.05 13.03 2.09
N ALA A 166 22.07 12.12 1.97
CA ALA A 166 21.59 11.31 3.08
C ALA A 166 21.09 9.96 2.57
N SER A 167 21.22 8.91 3.37
CA SER A 167 20.67 7.59 3.07
C SER A 167 20.04 6.98 4.31
N PHE A 168 18.86 6.39 4.14
CA PHE A 168 18.07 5.80 5.22
C PHE A 168 17.64 4.39 4.85
N LEU A 169 17.64 3.48 5.83
CA LEU A 169 17.03 2.17 5.72
C LEU A 169 15.63 2.26 6.34
N VAL A 170 14.59 2.16 5.53
CA VAL A 170 13.19 2.22 6.00
C VAL A 170 12.67 0.79 6.12
N ALA A 171 12.29 0.36 7.33
CA ALA A 171 11.57 -0.89 7.49
C ALA A 171 10.09 -0.68 7.20
N THR A 172 9.49 -1.60 6.45
CA THR A 172 8.09 -1.51 6.04
C THR A 172 7.33 -2.79 6.36
N GLN A 173 6.02 -2.63 6.56
CA GLN A 173 5.04 -3.71 6.48
C GLN A 173 4.20 -3.49 5.21
N ARG A 174 4.16 -4.51 4.36
CA ARG A 174 3.47 -4.46 3.07
C ARG A 174 2.32 -5.46 3.04
N VAL A 175 1.23 -5.07 2.41
CA VAL A 175 0.05 -5.90 2.22
C VAL A 175 -0.24 -5.96 0.74
N GLU A 176 -0.16 -7.17 0.18
CA GLU A 176 -0.50 -7.47 -1.21
C GLU A 176 -1.86 -8.16 -1.26
N VAL A 177 -2.73 -7.70 -2.16
CA VAL A 177 -4.07 -8.25 -2.38
C VAL A 177 -4.25 -8.52 -3.86
N GLN A 178 -4.74 -9.71 -4.20
CA GLN A 178 -4.99 -10.13 -5.57
C GLN A 178 -6.39 -10.75 -5.73
N GLY A 179 -7.23 -10.12 -6.56
CA GLY A 179 -8.61 -10.51 -6.79
C GLY A 179 -9.49 -10.13 -5.59
N VAL A 180 -9.80 -11.13 -4.77
CA VAL A 180 -10.68 -10.99 -3.59
C VAL A 180 -9.90 -10.61 -2.34
N ALA A 181 -10.53 -9.90 -1.41
CA ALA A 181 -9.89 -9.37 -0.20
C ALA A 181 -9.30 -10.46 0.73
N SER A 182 -9.81 -11.69 0.67
CA SER A 182 -9.30 -12.85 1.43
C SER A 182 -7.98 -13.38 0.89
N ASN A 183 -7.65 -13.15 -0.39
CA ASN A 183 -6.35 -13.47 -0.96
C ASN A 183 -5.38 -12.32 -0.70
N ARG A 184 -4.94 -12.25 0.56
CA ARG A 184 -4.06 -11.21 1.09
C ARG A 184 -2.79 -11.82 1.64
N ARG A 185 -1.65 -11.24 1.29
CA ARG A 185 -0.34 -11.58 1.85
C ARG A 185 0.26 -10.36 2.55
N THR A 186 0.61 -10.53 3.83
CA THR A 186 1.37 -9.52 4.59
C THR A 186 2.83 -9.94 4.68
N PHE A 187 3.76 -9.02 4.45
CA PHE A 187 5.19 -9.29 4.54
C PHE A 187 5.96 -8.05 4.97
N SER A 188 7.10 -8.25 5.62
CA SER A 188 8.04 -7.18 5.97
C SER A 188 9.11 -7.05 4.91
N GLN A 189 9.49 -5.82 4.58
CA GLN A 189 10.55 -5.56 3.63
C GLN A 189 11.24 -4.24 3.98
N GLU A 190 12.55 -4.20 3.83
CA GLU A 190 13.35 -2.99 4.00
C GLU A 190 13.59 -2.32 2.65
N VAL A 191 13.73 -1.00 2.65
CA VAL A 191 14.08 -0.21 1.46
C VAL A 191 15.15 0.81 1.81
N GLU A 192 16.21 0.84 1.00
CA GLU A 192 17.21 1.89 1.08
C GLU A 192 16.73 3.10 0.29
N VAL A 193 16.55 4.21 0.99
CA VAL A 193 16.17 5.51 0.44
C VAL A 193 17.40 6.39 0.38
N ARG A 194 17.77 6.83 -0.82
CA ARG A 194 18.87 7.79 -1.03
C ARG A 194 18.30 9.15 -1.34
N MET A 195 18.91 10.18 -0.77
CA MET A 195 18.51 11.56 -0.93
C MET A 195 19.69 12.44 -1.29
N VAL A 196 19.42 13.44 -2.12
CA VAL A 196 20.38 14.46 -2.56
C VAL A 196 19.76 15.84 -2.45
N LYS A 197 20.58 16.86 -2.20
CA LYS A 197 20.16 18.26 -2.21
C LYS A 197 20.41 18.85 -3.59
N GLU A 198 19.35 19.16 -4.31
CA GLU A 198 19.40 19.81 -5.62
C GLU A 198 18.78 21.21 -5.53
N ALA A 199 19.51 22.25 -5.97
CA ALA A 199 19.03 23.63 -5.94
C ALA A 199 18.48 24.07 -4.57
N GLY A 200 19.12 23.63 -3.49
CA GLY A 200 18.73 23.96 -2.11
C GLY A 200 17.64 23.06 -1.51
N LEU A 201 17.01 22.19 -2.30
CA LEU A 201 15.93 21.31 -1.87
C LEU A 201 16.38 19.86 -1.78
N TRP A 202 16.00 19.18 -0.70
CA TRP A 202 16.22 17.75 -0.55
C TRP A 202 15.21 16.97 -1.41
N LYS A 203 15.74 16.05 -2.22
CA LYS A 203 14.96 15.15 -3.06
C LYS A 203 15.45 13.72 -2.89
N VAL A 204 14.55 12.77 -3.12
CA VAL A 204 14.85 11.35 -3.20
C VAL A 204 15.50 11.06 -4.55
N SER A 205 16.71 10.51 -4.51
CA SER A 205 17.48 10.11 -5.68
C SER A 205 17.35 8.63 -6.01
N GLY A 206 16.97 7.81 -5.03
CA GLY A 206 16.77 6.37 -5.22
C GLY A 206 15.96 5.72 -4.11
N ALA A 207 15.24 4.65 -4.47
CA ALA A 207 14.55 3.78 -3.54
C ALA A 207 14.77 2.32 -3.97
N TYR A 208 15.46 1.54 -3.15
CA TYR A 208 15.93 0.20 -3.50
C TYR A 208 15.42 -0.82 -2.48
N TRP A 209 14.43 -1.62 -2.88
CA TRP A 209 13.91 -2.71 -2.05
C TRP A 209 15.00 -3.75 -1.78
N LYS A 210 15.16 -4.13 -0.51
CA LYS A 210 16.02 -5.24 -0.10
C LYS A 210 15.27 -6.55 -0.26
N GLU A 211 16.01 -7.66 -0.23
CA GLU A 211 15.40 -8.99 -0.24
C GLU A 211 14.41 -9.16 0.92
N GLN A 212 13.33 -9.88 0.66
CA GLN A 212 12.35 -10.20 1.70
C GLN A 212 13.02 -11.15 2.70
N LYS A 213 13.09 -10.76 3.98
CA LYS A 213 13.46 -11.70 5.05
C LYS A 213 12.34 -12.75 5.14
N ARG A 214 12.66 -13.99 4.77
CA ARG A 214 11.75 -15.15 4.84
C ARG A 214 11.58 -15.63 6.27
#